data_AF-A0A1Q5TLF0-F1
#
_entry.id   AF-A0A1Q5TLF0-F1
#
_cell.length_a   1.000
_cell.length_b   1.000
_cell.length_c   1.000
_cell.angle_alpha   90.00
_cell.angle_beta   90.00
_cell.angle_gamma   90.00
#
_symmetry.space_group_name_H-M   'P 1'
#
loop_
_entity.id
_entity.type
_entity.pdbx_description
1 polymer ?
#
loop_
_entity_poly.entity_id
_entity_poly.type
_entity_poly.pdbx_seq_one_letter_code
_entity_poly.pdbx_strand_id
1 'polypeptide(L)'
;MYPYEFDNFFASGFELPWKSGDYHRTEFEFNRSCVLPQGAMTSSLPGPYSMKTLHIKNARPHEKIFVPVRNARTQSHVLPPTPVDPTQARYVAYCGDANAEEGSDKVILSLCGLRG
;
A
#
# COMPACT_ATOMS: atom_id res chain seq x y z
N MET A 1 -12.40 9.41 -0.82
CA MET A 1 -11.38 9.68 -1.84
C MET A 1 -11.84 9.07 -3.14
N TYR A 2 -12.53 9.90 -3.91
CA TYR A 2 -12.83 9.60 -5.30
C TYR A 2 -11.52 9.55 -6.11
N PRO A 3 -11.47 8.83 -7.25
CA PRO A 3 -10.29 8.71 -8.08
C PRO A 3 -9.54 10.03 -8.33
N TYR A 4 -10.29 11.09 -8.66
CA TYR A 4 -9.72 12.42 -8.90
C TYR A 4 -9.03 13.03 -7.66
N GLU A 5 -9.61 12.85 -6.47
CA GLU A 5 -9.05 13.36 -5.23
C GLU A 5 -7.74 12.64 -4.87
N PHE A 6 -7.69 11.32 -5.08
CA PHE A 6 -6.46 10.53 -4.89
C PHE A 6 -5.36 11.00 -5.82
N ASP A 7 -5.70 11.06 -7.11
CA ASP A 7 -4.78 11.42 -8.18
C ASP A 7 -4.19 12.82 -7.96
N ASN A 8 -5.00 13.77 -7.48
CA ASN A 8 -4.56 15.13 -7.19
C ASN A 8 -3.73 15.21 -5.91
N PHE A 9 -4.13 14.49 -4.85
CA PHE A 9 -3.43 14.50 -3.57
C PHE A 9 -1.98 14.01 -3.71
N PHE A 10 -1.77 12.89 -4.40
CA PHE A 10 -0.41 12.35 -4.60
C PHE A 10 0.41 13.14 -5.61
N ALA A 11 -0.22 13.66 -6.67
CA ALA A 11 0.48 14.47 -7.66
C ALA A 11 0.91 15.84 -7.11
N SER A 12 0.00 16.55 -6.43
CA SER A 12 0.28 17.91 -5.94
C SER A 12 0.92 17.96 -4.55
N GLY A 13 0.62 16.99 -3.68
CA GLY A 13 1.15 16.96 -2.32
C GLY A 13 2.52 16.32 -2.20
N PHE A 14 2.83 15.36 -3.09
CA PHE A 14 4.04 14.53 -2.97
C PHE A 14 4.82 14.38 -4.28
N GLU A 15 4.37 15.02 -5.37
CA GLU A 15 4.98 14.93 -6.71
C GLU A 15 5.11 13.47 -7.20
N LEU A 16 4.21 12.59 -6.75
CA LEU A 16 4.19 11.20 -7.13
C LEU A 16 3.30 11.00 -8.37
N PRO A 17 3.71 10.18 -9.35
CA PRO A 17 2.91 9.92 -10.56
C PRO A 17 1.71 9.00 -10.31
N TRP A 18 1.41 8.71 -9.04
CA TRP A 18 0.47 7.69 -8.61
C TRP A 18 -0.96 8.06 -9.02
N LYS A 19 -1.68 7.06 -9.51
CA LYS A 19 -3.09 7.17 -9.89
C LYS A 19 -3.88 6.04 -9.25
N SER A 20 -5.14 6.33 -8.92
CA SER A 20 -6.09 5.34 -8.42
C SER A 20 -6.28 4.21 -9.43
N GLY A 21 -6.09 2.99 -8.94
CA GLY A 21 -6.22 1.76 -9.69
C GLY A 21 -7.51 1.02 -9.37
N ASP A 22 -7.48 -0.29 -9.58
CA ASP A 22 -8.61 -1.16 -9.26
C ASP A 22 -8.75 -1.28 -7.74
N TYR A 23 -9.99 -1.40 -7.26
CA TYR A 23 -10.29 -1.55 -5.85
C TYR A 23 -10.95 -2.89 -5.59
N HIS A 24 -10.16 -3.81 -5.05
CA HIS A 24 -10.63 -5.16 -4.74
C HIS A 24 -9.75 -5.87 -3.71
N ARG A 25 -10.28 -6.99 -3.21
CA ARG A 25 -9.50 -7.94 -2.40
C ARG A 25 -8.80 -8.98 -3.28
N THR A 26 -7.55 -9.29 -2.98
CA THR A 26 -6.79 -10.41 -3.57
C THR A 26 -5.62 -10.79 -2.66
N GLU A 27 -4.86 -11.82 -3.03
CA GLU A 27 -3.60 -12.22 -2.39
C GLU A 27 -2.40 -11.44 -2.97
N PHE A 28 -1.47 -11.07 -2.11
CA PHE A 28 -0.27 -10.29 -2.42
C PHE A 28 0.98 -10.93 -1.82
N GLU A 29 2.12 -10.71 -2.45
CA GLU A 29 3.44 -11.14 -1.96
C GLU A 29 4.42 -9.97 -1.90
N PHE A 30 5.47 -10.13 -1.08
CA PHE A 30 6.53 -9.14 -0.95
C PHE A 30 7.32 -8.99 -2.25
N ASN A 31 7.44 -7.75 -2.73
CA ASN A 31 8.25 -7.40 -3.88
C ASN A 31 9.72 -7.18 -3.50
N ARG A 32 10.58 -8.15 -3.85
CA ARG A 32 12.03 -8.08 -3.55
C ARG A 32 12.77 -6.93 -4.25
N SER A 33 12.17 -6.30 -5.25
CA SER A 33 12.75 -5.15 -5.95
C SER A 33 12.38 -3.80 -5.31
N CYS A 34 11.63 -3.78 -4.20
CA CYS A 34 11.27 -2.54 -3.52
C CYS A 34 12.45 -1.96 -2.71
N VAL A 35 12.42 -0.63 -2.51
CA VAL A 35 13.30 0.05 -1.56
C VAL A 35 12.51 0.27 -0.28
N LEU A 36 13.01 -0.28 0.83
CA LEU A 36 12.43 -0.09 2.16
C LEU A 36 13.10 1.09 2.88
N PRO A 37 12.38 1.78 3.78
CA PRO A 37 12.97 2.81 4.63
C PRO A 37 14.07 2.21 5.52
N GLN A 38 15.03 3.05 5.92
CA GLN A 38 16.11 2.65 6.80
C GLN A 38 15.56 2.09 8.13
N GLY A 39 16.03 0.91 8.53
CA GLY A 39 15.59 0.22 9.76
C GLY A 39 14.52 -0.84 9.54
N ALA A 40 13.85 -0.86 8.39
CA ALA A 40 12.95 -1.96 8.03
C ALA A 40 13.74 -3.24 7.73
N MET A 41 13.27 -4.37 8.25
CA MET A 41 13.88 -5.69 8.02
C MET A 41 12.95 -6.54 7.14
N THR A 42 13.46 -7.01 6.01
CA THR A 42 12.69 -7.88 5.10
C THR A 42 12.25 -9.18 5.79
N SER A 43 13.03 -9.68 6.76
CA SER A 43 12.68 -10.85 7.58
C SER A 43 11.48 -10.63 8.51
N SER A 44 11.08 -9.38 8.75
CA SER A 44 9.92 -9.04 9.57
C SER A 44 8.65 -8.81 8.74
N LEU A 45 8.74 -8.89 7.41
CA LEU A 45 7.58 -8.83 6.54
C LEU A 45 6.89 -10.19 6.45
N PRO A 46 5.55 -10.24 6.39
CA PRO A 46 4.81 -11.50 6.25
C PRO A 46 5.09 -12.16 4.90
N GLY A 47 4.82 -13.47 4.84
CA GLY A 47 4.66 -14.17 3.56
C GLY A 47 3.42 -13.69 2.79
N PRO A 48 3.03 -14.37 1.70
CA PRO A 48 1.84 -13.98 0.94
C PRO A 48 0.59 -13.93 1.83
N TYR A 49 -0.24 -12.90 1.66
CA TYR A 49 -1.46 -12.73 2.42
C TYR A 49 -2.54 -11.97 1.64
N SER A 50 -3.80 -12.08 2.07
CA SER A 50 -4.91 -11.34 1.46
C SER A 50 -4.95 -9.91 1.95
N MET A 51 -5.13 -8.95 1.04
CA MET A 51 -5.45 -7.56 1.35
C MET A 51 -6.63 -7.09 0.51
N LYS A 52 -7.44 -6.18 1.08
CA LYS A 52 -8.49 -5.46 0.33
C LYS A 52 -8.04 -4.04 0.04
N THR A 53 -7.45 -3.82 -1.13
CA THR A 53 -6.67 -2.60 -1.36
C THR A 53 -7.13 -1.80 -2.58
N LEU A 54 -6.95 -0.48 -2.51
CA LEU A 54 -6.96 0.39 -3.69
C LEU A 54 -5.59 0.30 -4.34
N HIS A 55 -5.54 -0.30 -5.52
CA HIS A 55 -4.31 -0.45 -6.26
C HIS A 55 -3.81 0.92 -6.71
N ILE A 56 -2.48 1.04 -6.85
CA ILE A 56 -1.85 2.23 -7.38
C ILE A 56 -1.35 1.96 -8.79
N LYS A 57 -1.87 2.70 -9.76
CA LYS A 57 -1.33 2.79 -11.12
C LYS A 57 -0.12 3.73 -11.12
N ASN A 58 0.80 3.48 -12.06
CA ASN A 58 2.00 4.29 -12.32
C ASN A 58 3.01 4.39 -11.16
N ALA A 59 2.83 3.64 -10.06
CA ALA A 59 3.91 3.46 -9.08
C ALA A 59 5.12 2.80 -9.75
N ARG A 60 6.32 3.32 -9.45
CA ARG A 60 7.59 2.77 -9.93
C ARG A 60 7.83 1.40 -9.28
N PRO A 61 8.53 0.46 -9.93
CA PRO A 61 8.72 -0.89 -9.38
C PRO A 61 9.32 -0.91 -7.97
N HIS A 62 10.23 0.02 -7.65
CA HIS A 62 10.87 0.11 -6.33
C HIS A 62 9.97 0.71 -5.23
N GLU A 63 8.85 1.33 -5.59
CA GLU A 63 7.90 1.93 -4.63
C GLU A 63 6.83 0.93 -4.15
N LYS A 64 6.71 -0.22 -4.82
CA LYS A 64 5.69 -1.23 -4.54
C LYS A 64 6.23 -2.22 -3.53
N ILE A 65 5.76 -2.20 -2.29
CA ILE A 65 6.23 -3.12 -1.24
C ILE A 65 5.57 -4.50 -1.39
N PHE A 66 4.27 -4.54 -1.62
CA PHE A 66 3.50 -5.76 -1.90
C PHE A 66 2.84 -5.67 -3.27
N VAL A 67 2.85 -6.77 -4.01
CA VAL A 67 2.28 -6.88 -5.36
C VAL A 67 1.34 -8.09 -5.44
N PRO A 68 0.27 -8.05 -6.26
CA PRO A 68 -0.62 -9.20 -6.41
C PRO A 68 0.16 -10.44 -6.85
N VAL A 69 -0.14 -11.59 -6.26
CA VAL A 69 0.47 -12.87 -6.68
C VAL A 69 0.07 -13.22 -8.11
N ARG A 70 0.88 -14.05 -8.79
CA ARG A 70 0.57 -14.51 -10.15
C ARG A 70 -0.78 -15.25 -10.16
N ASN A 71 -1.68 -14.85 -11.06
CA ASN A 71 -3.06 -15.38 -11.20
C ASN A 71 -4.05 -15.00 -10.07
N ALA A 72 -3.72 -13.98 -9.28
CA ALA A 72 -4.64 -13.30 -8.37
C ALA A 72 -6.01 -13.01 -9.03
N ARG A 73 -7.10 -13.19 -8.27
CA ARG A 73 -8.48 -12.86 -8.70
C ARG A 73 -9.14 -11.94 -7.68
N THR A 74 -9.95 -11.01 -8.17
CA THR A 74 -10.80 -10.12 -7.36
C THR A 74 -11.75 -10.93 -6.48
N GLN A 75 -11.78 -10.63 -5.18
CA GLN A 75 -12.60 -11.31 -4.18
C GLN A 75 -13.77 -10.46 -3.64
N SER A 76 -13.77 -9.11 -3.73
CA SER A 76 -14.89 -8.21 -3.34
C SER A 76 -14.70 -6.73 -3.78
N HIS A 77 -15.77 -5.88 -3.76
CA HIS A 77 -15.78 -4.41 -4.06
C HIS A 77 -16.30 -3.56 -2.85
N VAL A 78 -15.89 -2.29 -2.66
CA VAL A 78 -16.33 -1.39 -1.53
C VAL A 78 -16.42 0.13 -1.85
N LEU A 79 -17.09 0.87 -0.95
CA LEU A 79 -17.46 2.30 -0.85
C LEU A 79 -16.31 3.31 -0.53
N PRO A 80 -16.52 4.64 -0.70
CA PRO A 80 -15.44 5.66 -0.72
C PRO A 80 -15.02 6.24 0.66
N PRO A 81 -13.76 6.70 0.82
CA PRO A 81 -13.19 7.17 2.12
C PRO A 81 -13.28 8.68 2.43
N THR A 82 -12.93 9.08 3.67
CA THR A 82 -12.92 10.46 4.26
C THR A 82 -11.50 11.10 4.36
N PRO A 83 -11.37 12.43 4.65
CA PRO A 83 -10.09 13.18 4.56
C PRO A 83 -9.10 13.00 5.74
N VAL A 84 -7.80 13.26 5.49
CA VAL A 84 -6.69 13.14 6.48
C VAL A 84 -5.68 14.31 6.36
N ASP A 85 -5.04 14.70 7.47
CA ASP A 85 -4.06 15.80 7.61
C ASP A 85 -2.65 15.45 7.06
N PRO A 86 -2.03 16.29 6.21
CA PRO A 86 -0.77 15.99 5.52
C PRO A 86 0.55 16.34 6.24
N THR A 87 0.56 16.89 7.46
CA THR A 87 1.75 17.62 7.97
C THR A 87 2.88 16.82 8.67
N GLN A 88 2.90 15.47 8.65
CA GLN A 88 3.77 14.70 9.58
C GLN A 88 4.71 13.62 9.01
N ALA A 89 4.80 13.38 7.70
CA ALA A 89 5.51 12.20 7.16
C ALA A 89 6.83 12.51 6.43
N ARG A 90 7.93 11.82 6.82
CA ARG A 90 9.24 11.80 6.09
C ARG A 90 9.35 10.65 5.08
N TYR A 91 8.57 9.59 5.28
CA TYR A 91 8.34 8.49 4.34
C TYR A 91 6.83 8.24 4.31
N VAL A 92 6.25 8.13 3.11
CA VAL A 92 4.82 7.87 2.94
C VAL A 92 4.65 6.45 2.44
N ALA A 93 4.05 5.61 3.26
CA ALA A 93 3.55 4.31 2.86
C ALA A 93 2.03 4.39 2.79
N TYR A 94 1.47 4.18 1.59
CA TYR A 94 0.03 4.05 1.43
C TYR A 94 -0.36 2.60 1.68
N CYS A 95 -1.04 2.34 2.81
CA CYS A 95 -1.73 1.09 3.05
C CYS A 95 -3.17 1.23 2.56
N GLY A 96 -3.47 0.64 1.40
CA GLY A 96 -4.83 0.63 0.87
C GLY A 96 -5.74 -0.42 1.51
N ASP A 97 -5.21 -1.28 2.40
CA ASP A 97 -5.97 -2.35 3.04
C ASP A 97 -7.09 -1.79 3.92
N ALA A 98 -8.34 -1.96 3.47
CA ALA A 98 -9.51 -1.43 4.15
C ALA A 98 -10.03 -2.34 5.28
N ASN A 99 -9.46 -3.54 5.44
CA ASN A 99 -9.97 -4.58 6.33
C ASN A 99 -8.91 -5.09 7.33
N ALA A 100 -7.95 -4.23 7.74
CA ALA A 100 -6.97 -4.47 8.81
C ALA A 100 -6.65 -5.94 9.08
N GLU A 101 -5.98 -6.59 8.12
CA GLU A 101 -5.56 -7.98 8.24
C GLU A 101 -4.28 -8.07 9.08
N GLU A 102 -4.05 -9.18 9.80
CA GLU A 102 -2.87 -9.37 10.66
C GLU A 102 -1.54 -9.17 9.91
N GLY A 103 -1.52 -9.49 8.61
CA GLY A 103 -0.37 -9.22 7.74
C GLY A 103 -0.06 -7.74 7.60
N SER A 104 -1.10 -6.89 7.48
CA SER A 104 -0.95 -5.43 7.36
C SER A 104 -0.36 -4.83 8.63
N ASP A 105 -0.72 -5.33 9.81
CA ASP A 105 -0.13 -4.91 11.09
C ASP A 105 1.39 -5.16 11.12
N LYS A 106 1.82 -6.35 10.70
CA LYS A 106 3.26 -6.71 10.61
C LYS A 106 4.00 -5.81 9.63
N VAL A 107 3.39 -5.47 8.49
CA VAL A 107 3.98 -4.55 7.52
C VAL A 107 4.15 -3.15 8.11
N ILE A 108 3.12 -2.62 8.76
CA ILE A 108 3.16 -1.28 9.38
C ILE A 108 4.24 -1.23 10.47
N LEU A 109 4.29 -2.22 11.36
CA LEU A 109 5.31 -2.30 12.40
C LEU A 109 6.72 -2.36 11.81
N SER A 110 6.93 -3.20 10.77
CA SER A 110 8.22 -3.31 10.10
C SER A 110 8.67 -2.01 9.44
N LEU A 111 7.76 -1.28 8.79
CA LEU A 111 8.04 0.02 8.18
C LEU A 111 8.40 1.10 9.21
N CYS A 112 7.89 0.96 10.44
CA CYS A 112 8.25 1.79 11.58
C CYS A 112 9.55 1.33 12.29
N GLY A 113 10.22 0.28 11.81
CA GLY A 113 11.40 -0.30 12.46
C GLY A 113 11.09 -1.06 13.76
N LEU A 114 9.83 -1.41 13.98
CA LEU A 114 9.34 -2.14 15.15
C LEU A 114 9.15 -3.62 14.81
N ARG A 115 9.11 -4.46 15.85
CA ARG A 115 8.81 -5.90 15.74
C ARG A 115 7.39 -6.16 16.22
N GLY A 116 6.67 -7.00 15.49
CA GLY A 116 5.37 -7.58 15.85
C GLY A 116 5.48 -9.08 16.06
#